data_AF-A0A7S0RML5-F1
#
_entry.id   AF-A0A7S0RML5-F1
#
_cell.length_a   1.000
_cell.length_b   1.000
_cell.length_c   1.000
_cell.angle_alpha   90.00
_cell.angle_beta   90.00
_cell.angle_gamma   90.00
#
_symmetry.space_group_name_H-M   'P 1'
#
loop_
_entity.id
_entity.type
_entity.pdbx_description
1 polymer ?
#
loop_
_entity_poly.entity_id
_entity_poly.type
_entity_poly.pdbx_seq_one_letter_code
_entity_poly.pdbx_strand_id
1 'polypeptide(L)'
;AAVVYSRTLQDFGGIPKALIANNDPRLDTLALPGAKIGLPAGLILGNLLPYNNTITKIDLSGNHLMNLNSKGEGTYRTGGLKILARAIRQSPSITDLNLNNNMLRNEGAIVV
;
A
#
# COMPACT_ATOMS: atom_id res chain seq x y z
N ALA A 1 26.79 -16.77 11.40
CA ALA A 1 26.77 -15.41 10.82
C ALA A 1 25.55 -14.68 11.37
N ALA A 2 25.75 -13.70 12.25
CA ALA A 2 24.65 -12.91 12.81
C ALA A 2 24.17 -11.91 11.75
N VAL A 3 23.17 -12.30 10.96
CA VAL A 3 22.47 -11.35 10.09
C VAL A 3 21.53 -10.55 10.99
N VAL A 4 21.80 -9.26 11.10
CA VAL A 4 21.07 -8.31 11.94
C VAL A 4 19.64 -8.16 11.41
N TYR A 5 18.73 -9.03 11.83
CA TYR A 5 17.28 -8.91 11.61
C TYR A 5 16.69 -7.87 12.58
N SER A 6 16.95 -6.61 12.30
CA SER A 6 16.21 -5.53 12.95
C SER A 6 14.79 -5.50 12.38
N ARG A 7 13.80 -5.93 13.17
CA ARG A 7 12.37 -5.85 12.81
C ARG A 7 11.91 -4.41 12.52
N THR A 8 12.64 -3.39 13.00
CA THR A 8 12.29 -1.98 12.81
C THR A 8 12.75 -1.39 11.47
N LEU A 9 13.59 -2.08 10.68
CA LEU A 9 13.98 -1.65 9.32
C LEU A 9 13.18 -2.35 8.21
N GLN A 10 12.44 -3.41 8.55
CA GLN A 10 11.69 -4.25 7.61
C GLN A 10 10.32 -3.67 7.26
N ASP A 11 9.73 -2.89 8.18
CA ASP A 11 8.34 -2.48 8.08
C ASP A 11 8.17 -0.95 8.12
N PHE A 12 7.36 -0.40 7.21
CA PHE A 12 6.89 0.99 7.31
C PHE A 12 5.40 0.98 7.61
N GLY A 13 5.01 1.38 8.83
CA GLY A 13 3.59 1.39 9.23
C GLY A 13 2.89 0.03 9.04
N GLY A 14 3.62 -1.07 9.24
CA GLY A 14 3.12 -2.43 9.03
C GLY A 14 3.31 -3.00 7.62
N ILE A 15 3.80 -2.23 6.64
CA ILE A 15 4.11 -2.74 5.30
C ILE A 15 5.35 -3.65 5.34
N PRO A 16 5.24 -4.96 5.06
CA PRO A 16 6.36 -5.90 5.17
C PRO A 16 7.27 -5.86 3.95
N LYS A 17 8.04 -4.78 3.78
CA LYS A 17 8.78 -4.48 2.54
C LYS A 17 9.68 -5.64 2.09
N ALA A 18 10.34 -6.30 3.03
CA ALA A 18 11.25 -7.40 2.73
C ALA A 18 10.52 -8.61 2.14
N LEU A 19 9.33 -8.93 2.65
CA LEU A 19 8.53 -10.04 2.16
C LEU A 19 7.97 -9.75 0.76
N ILE A 20 7.51 -8.51 0.54
CA ILE A 20 7.03 -8.06 -0.77
C ILE A 20 8.18 -8.10 -1.80
N ALA A 21 9.35 -7.54 -1.46
CA ALA A 21 10.50 -7.49 -2.35
C ALA A 21 11.07 -8.88 -2.68
N ASN A 22 11.05 -9.81 -1.72
CA ASN A 22 11.59 -11.15 -1.90
C ASN A 22 10.61 -12.13 -2.53
N ASN A 23 9.41 -11.69 -2.93
CA ASN A 23 8.36 -12.60 -3.43
C ASN A 23 8.13 -13.76 -2.45
N ASP A 24 7.98 -13.47 -1.15
CA ASP A 24 7.75 -14.53 -0.15
C ASP A 24 6.46 -15.29 -0.50
N PRO A 25 6.52 -16.59 -0.78
CA PRO A 25 5.36 -17.36 -1.24
C PRO A 25 4.27 -17.50 -0.17
N ARG A 26 4.56 -17.14 1.09
CA ARG A 26 3.58 -17.11 2.18
C ARG A 26 2.82 -15.79 2.25
N LEU A 27 3.18 -14.79 1.45
CA LEU A 27 2.52 -13.49 1.38
C LEU A 27 1.70 -13.39 0.09
N ASP A 28 0.53 -14.04 0.09
CA ASP A 28 -0.47 -13.95 -0.98
C ASP A 28 -1.46 -12.79 -0.77
N THR A 29 -1.58 -12.33 0.48
CA THR A 29 -2.48 -11.27 0.91
C THR A 29 -1.73 -10.20 1.71
N LEU A 30 -1.82 -8.95 1.28
CA LEU A 30 -1.36 -7.79 2.04
C LEU A 30 -2.54 -7.11 2.74
N ALA A 31 -2.73 -7.39 4.03
CA ALA A 31 -3.80 -6.80 4.83
C ALA A 31 -3.25 -5.73 5.78
N LEU A 32 -3.62 -4.47 5.55
CA LEU A 32 -3.23 -3.31 6.35
C LEU A 32 -4.42 -2.40 6.74
N PRO A 33 -5.58 -2.94 7.17
CA PRO A 33 -6.73 -2.10 7.49
C PRO A 33 -6.42 -1.16 8.66
N GLY A 34 -6.68 0.13 8.50
CA GLY A 34 -6.54 1.10 9.58
C GLY A 34 -5.10 1.34 10.07
N ALA A 35 -4.09 0.92 9.29
CA ALA A 35 -2.67 1.03 9.66
C ALA A 35 -2.13 2.48 9.65
N LYS A 36 -2.95 3.47 9.24
CA LYS A 36 -2.63 4.91 9.21
C LYS A 36 -1.35 5.23 8.41
N ILE A 37 -1.10 4.47 7.36
CA ILE A 37 0.12 4.55 6.54
C ILE A 37 0.14 5.76 5.60
N GLY A 38 -1.01 6.40 5.36
CA GLY A 38 -1.14 7.67 4.65
C GLY A 38 -0.55 7.67 3.24
N LEU A 39 -0.15 8.86 2.79
CA LEU A 39 0.44 9.06 1.46
C LEU A 39 1.74 8.29 1.19
N PRO A 40 2.67 8.10 2.16
CA PRO A 40 3.90 7.33 1.94
C PRO A 40 3.68 5.88 1.52
N ALA A 41 2.56 5.27 1.92
CA ALA A 41 2.24 3.90 1.51
C ALA A 41 2.15 3.74 0.00
N GLY A 42 1.52 4.71 -0.68
CA GLY A 42 1.41 4.66 -2.13
C GLY A 42 2.77 4.73 -2.83
N LEU A 43 3.73 5.47 -2.26
CA LEU A 43 5.11 5.51 -2.76
C LEU A 43 5.85 4.19 -2.53
N ILE A 44 5.75 3.63 -1.33
CA ILE A 44 6.46 2.39 -0.98
C ILE A 44 5.91 1.22 -1.79
N LEU A 45 4.59 1.00 -1.73
CA LEU A 45 3.94 -0.08 -2.46
C LEU A 45 4.08 0.11 -3.97
N GLY A 46 4.03 1.35 -4.46
CA GLY A 46 4.20 1.63 -5.88
C GLY A 46 5.57 1.27 -6.45
N ASN A 47 6.60 1.17 -5.61
CA ASN A 47 7.93 0.72 -6.02
C ASN A 47 8.14 -0.79 -5.86
N LEU A 48 7.28 -1.48 -5.10
CA LEU A 48 7.45 -2.90 -4.77
C LEU A 48 6.50 -3.81 -5.57
N LEU A 49 5.23 -3.43 -5.68
CA LEU A 49 4.18 -4.24 -6.29
C LEU A 49 4.40 -4.59 -7.77
N PRO A 50 5.01 -3.76 -8.64
CA PRO A 50 5.23 -4.14 -10.04
C PRO A 50 6.14 -5.36 -10.22
N TYR A 51 6.98 -5.65 -9.22
CA TYR A 51 7.96 -6.74 -9.24
C TYR A 51 7.56 -7.92 -8.35
N ASN A 52 6.44 -7.81 -7.64
CA ASN A 52 5.91 -8.89 -6.82
C ASN A 52 4.94 -9.75 -7.64
N ASN A 53 5.05 -11.07 -7.52
CA ASN A 53 4.23 -12.06 -8.21
C ASN A 53 3.49 -13.02 -7.25
N THR A 54 3.58 -12.79 -5.93
CA THR A 54 2.93 -13.63 -4.91
C THR A 54 1.63 -13.03 -4.42
N ILE A 55 1.57 -11.70 -4.27
CA ILE A 55 0.41 -11.00 -3.72
C ILE A 55 -0.70 -10.97 -4.77
N THR A 56 -1.84 -11.52 -4.40
CA THR A 56 -3.06 -11.52 -5.21
C THR A 56 -4.11 -10.58 -4.64
N LYS A 57 -4.07 -10.33 -3.32
CA LYS A 57 -5.08 -9.51 -2.61
C LYS A 57 -4.44 -8.41 -1.79
N ILE A 58 -5.01 -7.22 -1.86
CA ILE A 58 -4.58 -6.05 -1.09
C ILE A 58 -5.76 -5.43 -0.35
N ASP A 59 -5.65 -5.28 0.97
CA ASP A 59 -6.56 -4.48 1.80
C ASP A 59 -5.81 -3.30 2.41
N LEU A 60 -6.10 -2.09 1.90
CA LEU A 60 -5.61 -0.83 2.42
C LEU A 60 -6.74 0.02 2.98
N SER A 61 -7.85 -0.57 3.40
CA SER A 61 -8.98 0.20 3.91
C SER A 61 -8.61 1.06 5.13
N GLY A 62 -9.18 2.26 5.25
CA GLY A 62 -9.02 3.10 6.44
C GLY A 62 -7.62 3.70 6.66
N ASN A 63 -6.83 3.90 5.60
CA ASN A 63 -5.42 4.34 5.70
C ASN A 63 -5.15 5.82 5.41
N HIS A 64 -6.17 6.64 5.21
CA HIS A 64 -6.01 8.07 4.92
C HIS A 64 -5.10 8.35 3.71
N LEU A 65 -5.20 7.53 2.64
CA LEU A 65 -4.30 7.61 1.47
C LEU A 65 -4.32 8.97 0.75
N MET A 66 -5.35 9.80 0.99
CA MET A 66 -5.47 11.15 0.47
C MET A 66 -4.88 12.24 1.35
N ASN A 67 -4.17 11.87 2.43
CA ASN A 67 -3.64 12.80 3.43
C ASN A 67 -4.75 13.67 4.08
N LEU A 68 -5.92 13.05 4.25
CA LEU A 68 -7.04 13.56 5.04
C LEU A 68 -7.32 12.58 6.17
N ASN A 69 -7.48 13.08 7.40
CA ASN A 69 -7.92 12.25 8.51
C ASN A 69 -9.42 11.88 8.39
N SER A 70 -9.95 11.12 9.35
CA SER A 70 -11.36 10.70 9.37
C SER A 70 -12.37 11.85 9.48
N LYS A 71 -11.93 13.06 9.88
CA LYS A 71 -12.74 14.28 9.90
C LYS A 71 -12.63 15.09 8.60
N GLY A 72 -11.85 14.63 7.64
CA GLY A 72 -11.59 15.34 6.39
C GLY A 72 -10.58 16.48 6.52
N GLU A 73 -9.85 16.56 7.62
CA GLU A 73 -8.83 17.58 7.87
C GLU A 73 -7.48 17.13 7.29
N GLY A 74 -6.74 18.06 6.69
CA GLY A 74 -5.44 17.82 6.07
C GLY A 74 -5.31 18.49 4.71
N THR A 75 -4.25 18.15 3.97
CA THR A 75 -4.06 18.61 2.59
C THR A 75 -4.34 17.47 1.65
N TYR A 76 -5.44 17.56 0.90
CA TYR A 76 -5.84 16.55 -0.08
C TYR A 76 -4.75 16.36 -1.13
N ARG A 77 -4.20 15.15 -1.23
CA ARG A 77 -3.12 14.81 -2.17
C ARG A 77 -3.33 13.43 -2.79
N THR A 78 -3.38 13.37 -4.11
CA THR A 78 -3.56 12.11 -4.86
C THR A 78 -2.24 11.47 -5.30
N GLY A 79 -1.08 12.10 -5.05
CA GLY A 79 0.21 11.67 -5.63
C GLY A 79 0.58 10.23 -5.27
N GLY A 80 0.45 9.86 -3.99
CA GLY A 80 0.67 8.49 -3.53
C GLY A 80 -0.31 7.50 -4.17
N LEU A 81 -1.61 7.86 -4.25
CA LEU A 81 -2.61 7.00 -4.89
C LEU A 81 -2.32 6.79 -6.38
N LYS A 82 -1.92 7.83 -7.13
CA LYS A 82 -1.58 7.72 -8.56
C LYS A 82 -0.46 6.70 -8.80
N ILE A 83 0.55 6.72 -7.93
CA ILE A 83 1.69 5.82 -8.01
C ILE A 83 1.28 4.39 -7.66
N LEU A 84 0.46 4.23 -6.61
CA LEU A 84 -0.12 2.93 -6.24
C LEU A 84 -0.99 2.34 -7.38
N ALA A 85 -1.90 3.13 -7.94
CA ALA A 85 -2.80 2.69 -9.01
C ALA A 85 -2.02 2.24 -10.25
N ARG A 86 -0.97 2.99 -10.62
CA ARG A 86 -0.08 2.60 -11.72
C ARG A 86 0.63 1.27 -11.42
N ALA A 87 1.12 1.10 -10.20
CA ALA A 87 1.81 -0.12 -9.81
C ALA A 87 0.89 -1.34 -9.84
N ILE A 88 -0.33 -1.22 -9.31
CA ILE A 88 -1.32 -2.30 -9.34
C ILE A 88 -1.66 -2.71 -10.78
N ARG A 89 -1.81 -1.75 -11.71
CA ARG A 89 -2.00 -2.04 -13.14
C ARG A 89 -0.82 -2.75 -13.80
N GLN A 90 0.38 -2.60 -13.25
CA GLN A 90 1.60 -3.24 -13.74
C GLN A 90 1.91 -4.56 -13.03
N SER A 91 1.24 -4.83 -11.90
CA SER A 91 1.46 -6.05 -11.13
C SER A 91 0.90 -7.26 -11.88
N PRO A 92 1.64 -8.37 -11.96
CA PRO A 92 1.22 -9.56 -12.69
C PRO A 92 0.19 -10.42 -11.95
N SER A 93 0.06 -10.28 -10.63
CA SER A 93 -0.69 -11.23 -9.78
C SER A 93 -1.90 -10.64 -9.05
N ILE A 94 -2.02 -9.32 -8.92
CA ILE A 94 -3.07 -8.69 -8.09
C ILE A 94 -4.42 -8.79 -8.80
N THR A 95 -5.39 -9.39 -8.11
CA THR A 95 -6.78 -9.56 -8.58
C THR A 95 -7.80 -8.83 -7.72
N ASP A 96 -7.46 -8.55 -6.46
CA ASP A 96 -8.38 -7.95 -5.49
C ASP A 96 -7.75 -6.75 -4.77
N LEU A 97 -8.47 -5.64 -4.74
CA LEU A 97 -8.04 -4.39 -4.10
C LEU A 97 -9.18 -3.77 -3.29
N ASN A 98 -8.97 -3.63 -1.97
CA ASN A 98 -9.87 -2.91 -1.08
C ASN A 98 -9.26 -1.56 -0.65
N LEU A 99 -9.91 -0.46 -1.07
CA LEU A 99 -9.53 0.92 -0.72
C LEU A 99 -10.61 1.66 0.08
N ASN A 100 -11.55 0.94 0.68
CA ASN A 100 -12.65 1.54 1.44
C ASN A 100 -12.14 2.48 2.54
N ASN A 101 -12.92 3.50 2.88
CA ASN A 101 -12.61 4.42 3.99
C ASN A 101 -11.26 5.17 3.86
N ASN A 102 -10.78 5.43 2.64
CA ASN A 102 -9.55 6.21 2.40
C ASN A 102 -9.76 7.68 2.03
N MET A 103 -10.99 8.18 2.18
CA MET A 103 -11.34 9.56 1.83
C MET A 103 -11.00 9.89 0.37
N LEU A 104 -11.23 8.94 -0.55
CA LEU A 104 -10.82 9.06 -1.95
C LEU A 104 -11.48 10.25 -2.67
N ARG A 105 -12.69 10.64 -2.27
CA ARG A 105 -13.51 11.66 -2.97
C ARG A 105 -13.59 11.35 -4.49
N ASN A 106 -14.04 12.31 -5.29
CA ASN A 106 -14.22 12.11 -6.72
C ASN A 106 -12.87 11.98 -7.45
N GLU A 107 -11.91 12.82 -7.10
CA GLU A 107 -10.61 12.88 -7.77
C GLU A 107 -9.76 11.64 -7.51
N GLY A 108 -9.88 11.03 -6.32
CA GLY A 108 -9.20 9.78 -6.00
C GLY A 108 -9.84 8.58 -6.68
N ALA A 109 -11.18 8.57 -6.82
CA ALA A 109 -11.89 7.52 -7.54
C ALA A 109 -11.53 7.48 -9.03
N ILE A 110 -11.25 8.63 -9.65
CA ILE A 110 -10.82 8.71 -11.07
C ILE A 110 -9.42 8.11 -11.30
N VAL A 111 -8.58 8.06 -10.26
CA VAL A 111 -7.17 7.68 -10.37
C VAL A 111 -6.93 6.17 -10.34
N VAL A 112 -7.77 5.47 -9.57
CA VAL A 112 -7.64 4.03 -9.25
C VAL A 112 -8.32 3.20 -10.31
#